data_AF-M6RGZ2-F1
#
_entry.id   AF-M6RGZ2-F1
#
_cell.length_a   1.000
_cell.length_b   1.000
_cell.length_c   1.000
_cell.angle_alpha   90.00
_cell.angle_beta   90.00
_cell.angle_gamma   90.00
#
_symmetry.space_group_name_H-M   'P 1'
#
loop_
_entity.id
_entity.type
_entity.pdbx_description
1 polymer ?
#
loop_
_entity_poly.entity_id
_entity_poly.type
_entity_poly.pdbx_seq_one_letter_code
_entity_poly.pdbx_strand_id
1 'polypeptide(L)'
;MIEPNMATMLCYILSDVSLPEGTDLYSILKSSVDQSFNCLTIDSDTSTSDTVALLCNGLSGESSVQDFSKALTEICIDLTKLIAT
;
A
#
# COMPACT_ATOMS: atom_id res chain seq x y z
N MET A 1 4.21 -6.70 -16.47
CA MET A 1 3.89 -5.35 -15.97
C MET A 1 2.43 -5.44 -15.59
N ILE A 2 2.17 -5.24 -14.29
CA ILE A 2 0.99 -5.74 -13.60
C ILE A 2 -0.10 -4.65 -13.67
N GLU A 3 -1.33 -5.09 -13.92
CA GLU A 3 -2.49 -4.31 -14.34
C GLU A 3 -3.46 -4.17 -13.15
N PRO A 4 -3.39 -3.11 -12.34
CA PRO A 4 -4.43 -2.83 -11.36
C PRO A 4 -5.67 -2.45 -12.16
N ASN A 5 -6.68 -3.30 -12.05
CA ASN A 5 -7.75 -3.37 -13.02
C ASN A 5 -9.06 -3.30 -12.23
N MET A 6 -9.41 -2.04 -11.94
CA MET A 6 -10.54 -1.62 -11.13
C MET A 6 -11.14 -0.36 -11.76
N ALA A 7 -12.43 -0.11 -11.49
CA ALA A 7 -12.92 1.26 -11.35
C ALA A 7 -11.95 2.04 -10.47
N THR A 8 -11.68 3.31 -10.80
CA THR A 8 -10.63 4.14 -10.18
C THR A 8 -10.40 3.84 -8.70
N MET A 9 -9.22 3.32 -8.39
CA MET A 9 -8.79 3.02 -7.03
C MET A 9 -8.03 4.18 -6.42
N LEU A 10 -8.54 4.65 -5.29
CA LEU A 10 -7.84 5.63 -4.46
C LEU A 10 -7.70 5.05 -3.06
N CYS A 11 -6.47 4.74 -2.67
CA CYS A 11 -6.13 4.21 -1.36
C CYS A 11 -5.18 5.16 -0.62
N TYR A 12 -5.57 5.57 0.58
CA TYR A 12 -4.79 6.47 1.43
C TYR A 12 -4.53 5.79 2.77
N ILE A 13 -3.25 5.54 3.07
CA ILE A 13 -2.80 4.90 4.29
C ILE A 13 -2.12 5.95 5.16
N LEU A 14 -2.61 6.12 6.38
CA LEU A 14 -2.09 7.08 7.35
C LEU A 14 -1.54 6.32 8.54
N SER A 15 -0.32 6.65 8.95
CA SER A 15 0.31 6.09 10.14
C SER A 15 0.99 7.19 10.93
N ASP A 16 1.08 6.99 12.23
CA ASP A 16 1.87 7.83 13.12
C ASP A 16 3.24 7.22 13.45
N VAL A 17 3.59 6.09 12.84
CA VAL A 17 4.86 5.41 13.09
C VAL A 17 6.05 6.30 12.70
N SER A 18 7.09 6.28 13.52
CA SER A 18 8.41 6.77 13.15
C SER A 18 9.25 5.60 12.63
N LEU A 19 10.03 5.84 11.57
CA LEU A 19 10.96 4.85 11.02
C LEU A 19 12.40 5.39 11.11
N PRO A 20 13.41 4.50 11.10
CA PRO A 20 14.80 4.92 11.12
C PRO A 20 15.10 5.93 10.00
N GLU A 21 15.98 6.88 10.29
CA GLU A 21 16.41 7.88 9.32
C GLU A 21 16.99 7.21 8.06
N GLY A 22 16.63 7.72 6.88
CA GLY A 22 17.04 7.15 5.60
C GLY A 22 16.21 5.94 5.13
N THR A 23 15.14 5.57 5.85
CA THR A 23 14.21 4.52 5.40
C THR A 23 13.54 4.92 4.08
N ASP A 24 13.66 4.06 3.06
CA ASP A 24 13.00 4.23 1.77
C ASP A 24 11.54 3.77 1.84
N LEU A 25 10.66 4.68 2.25
CA LEU A 25 9.22 4.47 2.31
C LEU A 25 8.60 4.13 0.96
N TYR A 26 9.14 4.65 -0.14
CA TYR A 26 8.61 4.39 -1.48
C TYR A 26 8.81 2.92 -1.85
N SER A 27 10.01 2.38 -1.65
CA SER A 27 10.30 0.97 -1.93
C SER A 27 9.45 0.03 -1.07
N ILE A 28 9.24 0.38 0.20
CA ILE A 28 8.36 -0.38 1.11
C ILE A 28 6.92 -0.39 0.57
N LEU A 29 6.35 0.80 0.30
CA LEU A 29 5.00 0.92 -0.23
C LEU A 29 4.86 0.16 -1.56
N LYS A 30 5.81 0.34 -2.48
CA LYS A 30 5.80 -0.33 -3.78
C LYS A 30 5.77 -1.85 -3.62
N SER A 31 6.58 -2.41 -2.72
CA SER A 31 6.62 -3.85 -2.47
C SER A 31 5.29 -4.37 -1.91
N SER A 32 4.64 -3.63 -1.00
CA SER A 32 3.33 -3.99 -0.48
C SER A 32 2.25 -3.91 -1.57
N VAL A 33 2.24 -2.86 -2.39
CA VAL A 33 1.30 -2.67 -3.51
C VAL A 33 1.45 -3.78 -4.57
N ASP A 34 2.68 -4.15 -4.92
CA ASP A 34 2.97 -5.22 -5.89
C ASP A 34 2.41 -6.58 -5.43
N GLN A 35 2.37 -6.83 -4.12
CA GLN A 35 1.87 -8.07 -3.51
C GLN A 35 0.37 -8.06 -3.19
N SER A 36 -0.33 -6.96 -3.47
CA SER A 36 -1.73 -6.75 -3.06
C SER A 36 -2.57 -6.16 -4.18
N PHE A 37 -2.72 -4.84 -4.27
CA PHE A 37 -3.59 -4.15 -5.22
C PHE A 37 -3.26 -4.49 -6.66
N ASN A 38 -1.97 -4.58 -6.99
CA ASN A 38 -1.53 -4.98 -8.32
C ASN A 38 -1.87 -6.46 -8.62
N CYS A 39 -2.14 -7.30 -7.63
CA CYS A 39 -2.56 -8.68 -7.86
C CYS A 39 -4.06 -8.86 -8.14
N LEU A 40 -4.85 -7.78 -8.19
CA LEU A 40 -6.30 -7.82 -8.39
C LEU A 40 -6.73 -7.29 -9.77
N THR A 41 -7.63 -8.03 -10.39
CA THR A 41 -8.35 -7.66 -11.62
C THR A 41 -9.84 -7.90 -11.43
N ILE A 42 -10.67 -6.92 -11.78
CA ILE A 42 -12.14 -6.99 -11.70
C ILE A 42 -12.75 -7.15 -13.10
N ASP A 43 -12.42 -6.28 -14.06
CA ASP A 43 -13.17 -6.19 -15.33
C ASP A 43 -12.34 -5.98 -16.61
N SER A 44 -11.02 -6.13 -16.59
CA SER A 44 -10.09 -5.88 -17.73
C SER A 44 -9.81 -4.42 -18.11
N ASP A 45 -10.33 -3.44 -17.37
CA ASP A 45 -10.12 -2.02 -17.66
C ASP A 45 -9.21 -1.35 -16.62
N THR A 46 -7.99 -0.96 -17.03
CA THR A 46 -7.08 -0.17 -16.17
C THR A 46 -7.55 1.28 -16.05
N SER A 47 -7.70 1.79 -14.83
CA SER A 47 -8.05 3.20 -14.62
C SER A 47 -6.85 4.14 -14.90
N THR A 48 -7.15 5.35 -15.38
CA THR A 48 -6.15 6.40 -15.63
C THR A 48 -5.77 7.20 -14.39
N SER A 49 -6.39 6.90 -13.23
CA SER A 49 -6.30 7.73 -12.02
C SER A 49 -5.97 6.93 -10.75
N ASP A 50 -5.57 5.66 -10.88
CA ASP A 50 -5.25 4.83 -9.72
C ASP A 50 -4.13 5.43 -8.88
N THR A 51 -4.37 5.54 -7.57
CA THR A 51 -3.44 6.17 -6.63
C THR A 51 -3.40 5.42 -5.30
N VAL A 52 -2.20 5.10 -4.85
CA VAL A 52 -1.93 4.66 -3.48
C VAL A 52 -0.98 5.65 -2.82
N ALA A 53 -1.37 6.22 -1.69
CA ALA A 53 -0.54 7.14 -0.92
C ALA A 53 -0.35 6.64 0.51
N LEU A 54 0.87 6.78 1.02
CA LEU A 54 1.24 6.48 2.40
C LEU A 54 1.80 7.75 3.05
N LEU A 55 1.26 8.13 4.20
CA LEU A 55 1.76 9.25 5.00
C LEU A 55 2.06 8.77 6.41
N CYS A 56 3.28 9.04 6.87
CA CYS A 56 3.75 8.72 8.21
C CYS A 56 4.16 10.01 8.94
N ASN A 57 3.57 10.30 10.10
CA ASN A 57 3.84 11.56 10.84
C ASN A 57 4.83 11.43 12.02
N GLY A 58 5.23 10.21 12.39
CA GLY A 58 6.26 9.97 13.42
C GLY A 58 5.86 10.19 14.88
N LEU A 59 4.58 10.38 15.19
CA LEU A 59 4.12 10.69 16.55
C LEU A 59 4.04 9.49 17.53
N SER A 60 4.10 8.23 17.07
CA SER A 60 3.92 7.03 17.93
C SER A 60 5.21 6.28 18.31
N GLY A 61 6.38 6.84 17.97
CA GLY A 61 7.69 6.26 18.30
C GLY A 61 8.28 5.41 17.17
N GLU A 62 9.56 5.03 17.34
CA GLU A 62 10.30 4.31 16.30
C GLU A 62 9.93 2.82 16.25
N SER A 63 9.61 2.34 15.05
CA SER A 63 9.39 0.92 14.75
C SER A 63 10.49 0.37 13.86
N SER A 64 10.70 -0.95 13.91
CA SER A 64 11.53 -1.62 12.92
C SER A 64 10.90 -1.51 11.53
N VAL A 65 11.75 -1.41 10.51
CA VAL A 65 11.33 -1.36 9.09
C VAL A 65 10.64 -2.67 8.68
N GLN A 66 11.10 -3.79 9.24
CA GLN A 66 10.58 -5.12 8.97
C GLN A 66 9.15 -5.28 9.49
N ASP A 67 8.89 -4.88 10.74
CA ASP A 67 7.56 -4.98 11.33
C ASP A 67 6.57 -4.06 10.61
N PHE A 68 7.00 -2.84 10.30
CA PHE A 68 6.17 -1.90 9.53
C PHE A 68 5.86 -2.43 8.12
N SER A 69 6.85 -2.91 7.38
CA SER A 69 6.63 -3.47 6.03
C SER A 69 5.68 -4.66 6.05
N LYS A 70 5.78 -5.52 7.06
CA LYS A 70 4.90 -6.66 7.22
C LYS A 70 3.46 -6.20 7.47
N ALA A 71 3.25 -5.31 8.44
CA ALA A 71 1.93 -4.77 8.77
C ALA A 71 1.30 -4.03 7.59
N LEU A 72 2.10 -3.23 6.87
CA LEU A 72 1.64 -2.52 5.67
C LEU A 72 1.18 -3.50 4.59
N THR A 73 1.95 -4.56 4.35
CA THR A 73 1.61 -5.58 3.36
C THR A 73 0.32 -6.33 3.74
N GLU A 74 0.17 -6.70 5.01
CA GLU A 74 -1.05 -7.33 5.52
C GLU A 74 -2.28 -6.44 5.31
N ILE A 75 -2.20 -5.16 5.66
CA ILE A 75 -3.29 -4.19 5.45
C ILE A 75 -3.61 -4.04 3.95
N CYS A 76 -2.60 -3.89 3.08
CA CYS A 76 -2.85 -3.75 1.66
C CYS A 76 -3.54 -4.99 1.07
N ILE A 77 -3.16 -6.20 1.50
CA ILE A 77 -3.81 -7.45 1.12
C ILE A 77 -5.27 -7.48 1.60
N ASP A 78 -5.53 -7.09 2.84
CA ASP A 78 -6.88 -7.10 3.39
C ASP A 78 -7.79 -6.06 2.70
N LEU A 79 -7.27 -4.87 2.39
CA LEU A 79 -7.97 -3.89 1.57
C LEU A 79 -8.25 -4.42 0.17
N THR A 80 -7.30 -5.13 -0.44
CA THR A 80 -7.49 -5.76 -1.76
C THR A 80 -8.63 -6.78 -1.73
N LYS A 81 -8.70 -7.63 -0.68
CA LYS A 81 -9.81 -8.59 -0.51
C LYS A 81 -11.16 -7.89 -0.37
N LEU A 82 -11.22 -6.75 0.33
CA LEU A 82 -12.45 -5.97 0.47
C LEU A 82 -12.93 -5.36 -0.86
N ILE A 83 -12.01 -5.05 -1.79
CA ILE A 83 -12.39 -4.55 -3.12
C ILE A 83 -12.85 -5.69 -4.03
N ALA A 84 -12.32 -6.90 -3.82
CA ALA A 84 -12.66 -8.08 -4.62
C ALA A 84 -14.03 -8.71 -4.30
N THR A 85 -14.72 -8.23 -3.26
CA THR A 85 -16.05 -8.72 -2.81
C THR A 85 -17.16 -7.78 -3.19
#